data_AF-A0A963JF51-F1
#
_entry.id   AF-A0A963JF51-F1
#
_cell.length_a   1.000
_cell.length_b   1.000
_cell.length_c   1.000
_cell.angle_alpha   90.00
_cell.angle_beta   90.00
_cell.angle_gamma   90.00
#
_symmetry.space_group_name_H-M   'P 1'
#
loop_
_entity.id
_entity.type
_entity.pdbx_description
1 polymer ?
#
loop_
_entity_poly.entity_id
_entity_poly.type
_entity_poly.pdbx_seq_one_letter_code
_entity_poly.pdbx_strand_id
1 'polypeptide(L)'
;MSAVLDHPAGHAHGAAHDHAHAAPHGWRRWLFATNHKDIGTMYLLFSFAMLMLGGVLALGIRAELFQPGLQYVNPQLFNQLTTMHGLIMVFGAI
;
A
#
# COMPACT_ATOMS: atom_id res chain seq x y z
N MET A 1 10.66 70.19 9.53
CA MET A 1 9.19 70.13 9.36
C MET A 1 8.84 68.68 9.12
N SER A 2 8.43 67.98 10.17
CA SER A 2 8.04 66.58 10.17
C SER A 2 6.72 66.40 9.44
N ALA A 3 6.66 65.46 8.52
CA ALA A 3 5.41 64.79 8.18
C ALA A 3 5.73 63.28 8.11
N VAL A 4 5.89 62.71 9.30
CA VAL A 4 5.63 61.28 9.53
C VAL A 4 4.16 61.06 9.17
N LEU A 5 3.93 60.28 8.12
CA LEU A 5 2.62 59.73 7.84
C LEU A 5 2.53 58.41 8.58
N ASP A 6 2.00 58.48 9.80
CA ASP A 6 1.49 57.33 10.54
C ASP A 6 0.35 56.72 9.72
N HIS A 7 0.61 55.54 9.12
CA HIS A 7 -0.47 54.74 8.53
C HIS A 7 -1.12 53.92 9.65
N PRO A 8 -2.42 54.13 9.94
CA PRO A 8 -3.13 53.37 10.96
C PRO A 8 -3.26 51.90 10.54
N ALA A 9 -3.08 51.03 11.54
CA ALA A 9 -3.25 49.60 11.47
C ALA A 9 -4.65 49.23 10.95
N GLY A 10 -4.71 48.85 9.67
CA GLY A 10 -5.83 48.10 9.11
C GLY A 10 -5.61 46.61 9.35
N HIS A 11 -6.18 46.09 10.44
CA HIS A 11 -6.43 44.65 10.60
C HIS A 11 -7.44 44.22 9.54
N ALA A 12 -6.93 43.78 8.38
CA ALA A 12 -7.72 43.09 7.38
C ALA A 12 -7.54 41.58 7.59
N HIS A 13 -8.60 40.94 8.08
CA HIS A 13 -8.76 39.50 8.12
C HIS A 13 -8.61 38.90 6.71
N GLY A 14 -7.42 38.38 6.41
CA GLY A 14 -7.13 37.62 5.20
C GLY A 14 -7.21 36.12 5.51
N ALA A 15 -8.24 35.50 4.96
CA ALA A 15 -8.58 34.08 4.93
C ALA A 15 -7.46 33.08 5.22
N ALA A 16 -7.83 32.05 5.98
CA ALA A 16 -7.15 30.76 6.04
C ALA A 16 -6.63 30.34 4.66
N HIS A 17 -5.30 30.38 4.50
CA HIS A 17 -4.64 29.67 3.43
C HIS A 17 -4.57 28.19 3.81
N ASP A 18 -5.73 27.54 3.77
CA ASP A 18 -5.81 26.10 3.60
C ASP A 18 -5.19 25.79 2.24
N HIS A 19 -3.88 25.49 2.25
CA HIS A 19 -3.17 24.92 1.11
C HIS A 19 -3.65 23.47 0.90
N ALA A 20 -4.95 23.31 0.64
CA ALA A 20 -5.54 22.14 0.05
C ALA A 20 -5.12 22.12 -1.42
N HIS A 21 -3.86 21.74 -1.65
CA HIS A 21 -3.40 21.35 -2.97
C HIS A 21 -4.36 20.26 -3.47
N ALA A 22 -5.11 20.63 -4.51
CA ALA A 22 -6.05 19.81 -5.23
C ALA A 22 -5.32 18.64 -5.92
N ALA A 23 -4.85 17.68 -5.13
CA ALA A 23 -4.50 16.38 -5.63
C ALA A 23 -5.83 15.69 -6.00
N PRO A 24 -6.02 15.21 -7.25
CA PRO A 24 -7.24 14.54 -7.66
C PRO A 24 -7.60 13.47 -6.63
N HIS A 25 -8.82 13.49 -6.11
CA HIS A 25 -9.22 12.63 -4.99
C HIS A 25 -9.68 11.26 -5.52
N GLY A 26 -9.38 10.18 -4.79
CA GLY A 26 -9.86 8.82 -5.06
C GLY A 26 -8.91 7.94 -5.89
N TRP A 27 -9.46 6.87 -6.48
CA TRP A 27 -8.74 5.85 -7.26
C TRP A 27 -8.00 6.41 -8.49
N ARG A 28 -8.49 7.52 -9.05
CA ARG A 28 -7.85 8.23 -10.17
C ARG A 28 -6.47 8.80 -9.81
N ARG A 29 -6.21 9.11 -8.53
CA ARG A 29 -4.89 9.57 -8.08
C ARG A 29 -3.84 8.47 -8.25
N TRP A 30 -4.23 7.25 -7.93
CA TRP A 30 -3.35 6.09 -7.96
C TRP A 30 -3.16 5.60 -9.41
N LEU A 31 -4.21 5.62 -10.23
CA LEU A 31 -4.15 5.18 -11.63
C LEU A 31 -3.29 6.10 -12.52
N PHE A 32 -3.28 7.40 -12.23
CA PHE A 32 -2.48 8.41 -12.96
C PHE A 32 -1.34 8.98 -12.10
N ALA A 33 -0.88 8.22 -11.09
CA ALA A 33 0.20 8.65 -10.22
C ALA A 33 1.52 8.72 -11.01
N THR A 34 2.13 9.91 -11.06
CA THR A 34 3.49 10.13 -11.59
C THR A 34 4.53 10.30 -10.48
N ASN A 35 4.09 10.44 -9.24
CA ASN A 35 4.95 10.62 -8.07
C ASN A 35 5.46 9.26 -7.55
N HIS A 36 6.78 9.12 -7.38
CA HIS A 36 7.41 7.89 -6.89
C HIS A 36 6.98 7.50 -5.47
N LYS A 37 6.50 8.45 -4.65
CA LYS A 37 6.00 8.17 -3.30
C LYS A 37 4.65 7.43 -3.32
N ASP A 38 3.77 7.82 -4.24
CA ASP A 38 2.45 7.20 -4.40
C ASP A 38 2.59 5.82 -5.04
N ILE A 39 3.44 5.71 -6.06
CA ILE A 39 3.79 4.44 -6.71
C ILE A 39 4.41 3.49 -5.67
N GLY A 40 5.41 3.93 -4.90
CA GLY A 40 6.03 3.11 -3.86
C GLY A 40 5.04 2.59 -2.82
N THR A 41 4.06 3.41 -2.43
CA THR A 41 3.01 2.99 -1.49
C THR A 41 2.09 1.91 -2.07
N MET A 42 1.76 1.97 -3.37
CA MET A 42 1.01 0.89 -4.05
C MET A 42 1.80 -0.41 -4.10
N TYR A 43 3.10 -0.35 -4.41
CA TYR A 43 3.95 -1.54 -4.44
C TYR A 43 4.10 -2.16 -3.05
N LEU A 44 4.25 -1.35 -2.00
CA LEU A 44 4.31 -1.84 -0.62
C LEU A 44 2.99 -2.52 -0.21
N LEU A 45 1.86 -1.92 -0.55
CA LEU A 45 0.55 -2.50 -0.24
C LEU A 45 0.32 -3.81 -1.02
N PHE A 46 0.72 -3.83 -2.29
CA PHE A 46 0.64 -5.01 -3.15
C PHE A 46 1.52 -6.14 -2.64
N SER A 47 2.80 -5.87 -2.33
CA SER A 47 3.72 -6.88 -1.81
C SER A 47 3.30 -7.38 -0.43
N PHE A 48 2.76 -6.52 0.43
CA PHE A 48 2.17 -6.93 1.71
C PHE A 48 0.95 -7.84 1.52
N ALA A 49 0.06 -7.55 0.57
CA ALA A 49 -1.07 -8.42 0.26
C ALA A 49 -0.61 -9.78 -0.27
N MET A 50 0.38 -9.81 -1.16
CA MET A 50 0.97 -11.04 -1.68
C MET A 50 1.71 -11.84 -0.61
N LEU A 51 2.37 -11.17 0.34
CA LEU A 51 2.98 -11.79 1.52
C LEU A 51 1.93 -12.52 2.37
N MET A 52 0.78 -11.89 2.62
CA MET A 52 -0.31 -12.51 3.39
C MET A 52 -0.88 -13.72 2.63
N LEU A 53 -1.11 -13.61 1.32
CA LEU A 53 -1.60 -14.72 0.49
C LEU A 53 -0.61 -15.88 0.44
N GLY A 54 0.67 -15.61 0.16
CA GLY A 54 1.75 -16.59 0.17
C GLY A 54 1.94 -17.21 1.56
N GLY A 55 1.78 -16.43 2.62
CA GLY A 55 1.84 -16.89 4.01
C GLY A 55 0.71 -17.87 4.36
N VAL A 56 -0.53 -17.61 3.92
CA VAL A 56 -1.65 -18.55 4.10
C VAL A 56 -1.40 -19.87 3.37
N LEU A 57 -0.88 -19.82 2.14
CA LEU A 57 -0.50 -21.04 1.40
C LEU A 57 0.60 -21.84 2.15
N ALA A 58 1.59 -21.15 2.72
CA ALA A 58 2.63 -21.78 3.54
C ALA A 58 2.06 -22.44 4.80
N LEU A 59 1.08 -21.80 5.44
CA LEU A 59 0.37 -22.38 6.59
C LEU A 59 -0.44 -23.60 6.17
N GLY A 60 -1.05 -23.62 4.98
CA GLY A 60 -1.73 -24.79 4.42
C GLY A 60 -0.78 -25.97 4.17
N ILE A 61 0.43 -25.71 3.66
CA ILE A 61 1.48 -26.74 3.50
C ILE A 61 1.92 -27.28 4.86
N ARG A 62 2.15 -26.39 5.84
CA ARG A 62 2.47 -26.81 7.21
C ARG A 62 1.33 -27.59 7.86
N ALA A 63 0.08 -27.21 7.61
CA ALA A 63 -1.12 -27.89 8.13
C ALA A 63 -1.12 -29.38 7.74
N GLU A 64 -0.76 -29.70 6.50
CA GLU A 64 -0.68 -31.09 6.02
C GLU A 64 0.48 -31.87 6.65
N LEU A 65 1.60 -31.19 6.97
CA LEU A 65 2.81 -31.81 7.51
C LEU A 65 2.81 -31.97 9.04
N PHE A 66 1.74 -31.60 9.76
CA PHE A 66 1.69 -31.73 11.23
C PHE A 66 1.72 -33.18 11.70
N GLN A 67 1.21 -34.11 10.90
CA GLN A 67 1.22 -35.53 11.20
C GLN A 67 1.50 -36.33 9.92
N PRO A 68 2.33 -37.39 10.00
CA PRO A 68 2.71 -38.16 8.82
C PRO A 68 1.51 -38.95 8.26
N GLY A 69 1.17 -38.71 7.00
CA GLY A 69 0.07 -39.36 6.29
C GLY A 69 -0.64 -38.38 5.35
N LEU A 70 -1.57 -38.88 4.52
CA LEU A 70 -2.45 -38.03 3.71
C LEU A 70 -3.61 -37.59 4.60
N GLN A 71 -3.73 -36.29 4.90
CA GLN A 71 -4.66 -35.79 5.91
C GLN A 71 -5.76 -34.92 5.29
N TYR A 72 -5.39 -33.85 4.60
CA TYR A 72 -6.33 -32.85 4.10
C TYR A 72 -6.20 -32.61 2.60
N VAL A 73 -5.02 -32.83 2.00
CA VAL A 73 -4.78 -32.49 0.59
C VAL A 73 -4.22 -33.66 -0.21
N ASN A 74 -4.77 -33.87 -1.40
CA ASN A 74 -4.31 -34.89 -2.34
C ASN A 74 -2.87 -34.56 -2.82
N PRO A 75 -2.01 -35.54 -3.15
CA PRO A 75 -0.61 -35.28 -3.50
C PRO A 75 -0.44 -34.30 -4.67
N GLN A 76 -1.39 -34.31 -5.61
CA GLN A 76 -1.40 -33.35 -6.73
C GLN A 76 -1.63 -31.91 -6.27
N LEU A 77 -2.55 -31.70 -5.31
CA LEU A 77 -2.86 -30.39 -4.77
C LEU A 77 -1.70 -29.86 -3.90
N PHE A 78 -1.03 -30.72 -3.14
CA PHE A 78 0.16 -30.35 -2.35
C PHE A 78 1.29 -29.78 -3.23
N ASN A 79 1.56 -30.44 -4.37
CA ASN A 79 2.54 -29.96 -5.33
C ASN A 79 2.13 -28.61 -5.96
N GLN A 80 0.84 -28.42 -6.24
CA GLN A 80 0.32 -27.14 -6.74
C GLN A 80 0.42 -26.03 -5.69
N LEU A 81 0.03 -26.29 -4.44
CA LEU A 81 0.11 -25.32 -3.34
C LEU A 81 1.55 -24.85 -3.13
N THR A 82 2.52 -25.76 -3.15
CA THR A 82 3.94 -25.45 -3.01
C THR A 82 4.46 -24.61 -4.18
N THR A 83 4.11 -24.98 -5.41
CA THR A 83 4.51 -24.22 -6.60
C THR A 83 3.92 -22.82 -6.60
N MET A 84 2.62 -22.69 -6.27
CA MET A 84 1.94 -21.40 -6.21
C MET A 84 2.46 -20.53 -5.06
N HIS A 85 2.77 -21.11 -3.90
CA HIS A 85 3.43 -20.40 -2.81
C HIS A 85 4.76 -19.79 -3.26
N GLY A 86 5.61 -20.58 -3.92
CA GLY A 86 6.88 -20.11 -4.46
C GLY A 86 6.71 -19.00 -5.51
N LEU A 87 5.77 -19.18 -6.45
CA LEU A 87 5.50 -18.20 -7.50
C LEU A 87 5.03 -16.86 -6.91
N ILE A 88 4.09 -16.89 -5.95
CA ILE A 88 3.54 -15.69 -5.32
C ILE A 88 4.58 -14.98 -4.47
N MET A 89 5.42 -15.72 -3.74
CA MET A 89 6.48 -15.10 -2.94
C MET A 89 7.56 -14.45 -3.81
N VAL A 90 8.04 -15.14 -4.84
CA VAL A 90 9.14 -14.65 -5.68
C VAL A 90 8.71 -13.52 -6.62
N PHE A 91 7.51 -13.59 -7.20
CA PHE A 91 7.06 -12.59 -8.18
C PHE A 91 6.10 -11.55 -7.60
N GLY A 92 5.45 -11.85 -6.48
CA GLY A 92 4.44 -10.98 -5.87
C GLY A 92 4.94 -10.21 -4.65
N ALA A 93 5.85 -10.79 -3.86
CA ALA A 93 6.30 -10.20 -2.59
C ALA A 93 7.75 -9.69 -2.62
N ILE A 94 8.64 -10.33 -3.37
CA ILE A 94 10.07 -9.97 -3.58
C ILE A 94 10.20 -9.13 -4.85
#